data_AF-A0A2N1A344-F1
#
_entry.id   AF-A0A2N1A344-F1
#
_cell.length_a   1.000
_cell.length_b   1.000
_cell.length_c   1.000
_cell.angle_alpha   90.00
_cell.angle_beta   90.00
_cell.angle_gamma   90.00
#
_symmetry.space_group_name_H-M   'P 1'
#
loop_
_entity.id
_entity.type
_entity.pdbx_description
1 polymer ?
#
loop_
_entity_poly.entity_id
_entity_poly.type
_entity_poly.pdbx_seq_one_letter_code
_entity_poly.pdbx_strand_id
1 'polypeptide(L)'
;MRIFIICILLSISAGSSAYAQRVSKAEWISAMKTALPAYFCQDAQYFRECFTVDIIECENVASSVTRLCLNELESKIPETLNQPNDGRVWGTKIGMCAGTTYETTLIKKRISSDKCNNISNWQ
;
A
#
# COMPACT_ATOMS: atom_id res chain seq x y z
N MET A 1 -53.10 -9.84 1.21
CA MET A 1 -52.76 -11.09 0.50
C MET A 1 -52.29 -10.76 -0.92
N ARG A 2 -50.98 -10.65 -1.13
CA ARG A 2 -50.36 -10.67 -2.47
C ARG A 2 -49.10 -11.51 -2.36
N ILE A 3 -49.27 -12.78 -2.70
CA ILE A 3 -48.21 -13.78 -2.84
C ILE A 3 -47.43 -13.38 -4.08
N PHE A 4 -46.24 -12.80 -3.91
CA PHE A 4 -45.30 -12.67 -5.02
C PHE A 4 -44.44 -13.93 -5.05
N ILE A 5 -44.60 -14.64 -6.16
CA ILE A 5 -44.01 -15.93 -6.48
C ILE A 5 -42.49 -15.79 -6.57
N ILE A 6 -41.84 -16.70 -5.86
CA ILE A 6 -40.41 -16.91 -5.73
C ILE A 6 -39.86 -17.42 -7.07
N CYS A 7 -39.10 -16.59 -7.80
CA CYS A 7 -38.18 -17.04 -8.84
C CYS A 7 -36.76 -17.00 -8.29
N ILE A 8 -36.38 -18.05 -7.56
CA ILE A 8 -34.98 -18.31 -7.16
C ILE A 8 -34.23 -18.66 -8.44
N LEU A 9 -33.61 -17.64 -9.05
CA LEU A 9 -32.51 -17.82 -9.99
C LEU A 9 -31.29 -18.22 -9.15
N LEU A 10 -31.07 -19.52 -9.05
CA LEU A 10 -29.90 -20.13 -8.42
C LEU A 10 -28.69 -19.87 -9.34
N SER A 11 -28.16 -18.65 -9.29
CA SER A 11 -26.90 -18.28 -9.95
C SER A 11 -25.77 -19.08 -9.30
N ILE A 12 -25.30 -20.11 -9.99
CA ILE A 12 -24.10 -20.87 -9.62
C ILE A 12 -22.94 -19.88 -9.68
N SER A 13 -22.60 -19.27 -8.54
CA SER A 13 -21.36 -18.52 -8.39
C SER A 13 -20.22 -19.52 -8.46
N ALA A 14 -19.60 -19.64 -9.63
CA ALA A 14 -18.32 -20.31 -9.79
C ALA A 14 -17.35 -19.68 -8.79
N GLY A 15 -17.07 -20.39 -7.70
CA GLY A 15 -16.09 -19.98 -6.72
C GLY A 15 -14.73 -19.96 -7.39
N SER A 16 -14.23 -18.77 -7.68
CA SER A 16 -12.84 -18.59 -8.11
C SER A 16 -11.94 -19.04 -6.97
N SER A 17 -11.39 -20.25 -7.07
CA SER A 17 -10.29 -20.69 -6.22
C SER A 17 -9.16 -19.67 -6.39
N ALA A 18 -8.89 -18.90 -5.34
CA ALA A 18 -7.75 -18.00 -5.30
C ALA A 18 -6.47 -18.85 -5.31
N TYR A 19 -5.97 -19.19 -6.50
CA TYR A 19 -4.67 -19.82 -6.64
C TYR A 19 -3.63 -18.86 -6.05
N ALA A 20 -2.78 -19.38 -5.16
CA ALA A 20 -1.62 -18.66 -4.68
C ALA A 20 -0.75 -18.29 -5.89
N GLN A 21 -0.82 -17.03 -6.32
CA GLN A 21 -0.07 -16.55 -7.47
C GLN A 21 1.40 -16.42 -7.05
N ARG A 22 2.28 -17.17 -7.71
CA ARG A 22 3.72 -16.98 -7.58
C ARG A 22 4.14 -15.83 -8.49
N VAL A 23 4.84 -14.85 -7.94
CA VAL A 23 5.42 -13.72 -8.69
C VAL A 23 6.91 -13.68 -8.45
N SER A 24 7.69 -13.30 -9.48
CA SER A 24 9.13 -13.13 -9.29
C SER A 24 9.43 -11.91 -8.41
N LYS A 25 10.59 -11.91 -7.75
CA LYS A 25 11.11 -10.75 -7.03
C LYS A 25 11.11 -9.50 -7.91
N ALA A 26 11.62 -9.61 -9.12
CA ALA A 26 11.76 -8.50 -10.05
C ALA A 26 10.40 -7.87 -10.39
N GLU A 27 9.39 -8.69 -10.71
CA GLU A 27 8.03 -8.21 -10.98
C GLU A 27 7.42 -7.54 -9.74
N TRP A 28 7.58 -8.15 -8.57
CA TRP A 28 7.04 -7.60 -7.32
C TRP A 28 7.70 -6.26 -6.93
N ILE A 29 9.03 -6.16 -7.03
CA ILE A 29 9.78 -4.91 -6.79
C ILE A 29 9.34 -3.83 -7.78
N SER A 30 9.19 -4.19 -9.07
CA SER A 30 8.72 -3.26 -10.10
C SER A 30 7.32 -2.71 -9.76
N ALA A 31 6.40 -3.58 -9.35
CA ALA A 31 5.07 -3.19 -8.93
C ALA A 31 5.09 -2.32 -7.66
N MET A 32 5.94 -2.62 -6.68
CA MET A 32 6.04 -1.83 -5.45
C MET A 32 6.56 -0.42 -5.69
N LYS A 33 7.47 -0.22 -6.66
CA LYS A 33 7.99 1.11 -7.05
C LYS A 33 6.90 2.05 -7.57
N THR A 34 5.78 1.51 -8.04
CA THR A 34 4.66 2.30 -8.57
C THR A 34 3.47 2.32 -7.63
N ALA A 35 3.07 1.16 -7.10
CA ALA A 35 1.86 1.02 -6.30
C ALA A 35 1.97 1.68 -4.92
N LEU A 36 3.12 1.55 -4.24
CA LEU A 36 3.26 2.09 -2.89
C LEU A 36 3.26 3.63 -2.86
N PRO A 37 4.02 4.34 -3.73
CA PRO A 37 3.94 5.80 -3.79
C PRO A 37 2.53 6.30 -4.11
N ALA A 38 1.88 5.69 -5.10
CA ALA A 38 0.52 6.04 -5.45
C ALA A 38 -0.43 5.81 -4.27
N TYR A 39 -0.33 4.68 -3.57
CA TYR A 39 -1.15 4.37 -2.40
C TYR A 39 -0.96 5.38 -1.27
N PHE A 40 0.28 5.76 -0.94
CA PHE A 40 0.55 6.77 0.09
C PHE A 40 -0.06 8.14 -0.25
N CYS A 41 -0.11 8.46 -1.55
CA CYS A 41 -0.42 9.79 -2.03
C CYS A 41 -1.86 9.94 -2.57
N GLN A 42 -2.70 8.92 -2.43
CA GLN A 42 -4.14 9.04 -2.67
C GLN A 42 -4.74 10.14 -1.79
N ASP A 43 -5.83 10.73 -2.26
CA ASP A 43 -6.59 11.67 -1.44
C ASP A 43 -7.13 10.97 -0.18
N ALA A 44 -7.26 11.73 0.92
CA ALA A 44 -7.64 11.23 2.24
C ALA A 44 -6.66 10.22 2.88
N GLN A 45 -5.45 10.05 2.33
CA GLN A 45 -4.38 9.32 3.00
C GLN A 45 -3.61 10.23 3.95
N TYR A 46 -3.11 9.64 5.03
CA TYR A 46 -2.36 10.34 6.07
C TYR A 46 -1.26 11.25 5.48
N PHE A 47 -0.49 10.78 4.51
CA PHE A 47 0.62 11.56 3.94
C PHE A 47 0.18 12.78 3.12
N ARG A 48 -1.03 12.77 2.55
CA ARG A 48 -1.62 13.94 1.86
C ARG A 48 -2.40 14.86 2.79
N GLU A 49 -2.90 14.34 3.91
CA GLU A 49 -3.69 15.10 4.87
C GLU A 49 -2.84 15.75 5.97
N CYS A 50 -1.68 15.16 6.30
CA CYS A 50 -0.86 15.57 7.43
C CYS A 50 0.42 16.30 7.06
N PHE A 51 0.68 16.50 5.77
CA PHE A 51 1.82 17.28 5.28
C PHE A 51 1.33 18.31 4.28
N THR A 52 1.92 19.51 4.33
CA THR A 52 1.67 20.58 3.37
C THR A 52 2.39 20.28 2.06
N VAL A 53 1.83 19.35 1.27
CA VAL A 53 2.34 18.88 -0.02
C VAL A 53 1.21 18.72 -1.03
N ASP A 54 1.50 18.94 -2.30
CA ASP A 54 0.61 18.52 -3.39
C ASP A 54 0.84 17.06 -3.78
N ILE A 55 0.08 16.56 -4.75
CA ILE A 55 0.21 15.18 -5.25
C ILE A 55 1.59 14.91 -5.84
N ILE A 56 2.17 15.88 -6.57
CA ILE A 56 3.44 15.73 -7.28
C ILE A 56 4.58 15.63 -6.26
N GLU A 57 4.60 16.53 -5.28
CA GLU A 57 5.58 16.49 -4.20
C GLU A 57 5.44 15.20 -3.37
N CYS A 58 4.20 14.80 -3.04
CA CYS A 58 3.97 13.57 -2.29
C CYS A 58 4.55 12.36 -3.04
N GLU A 59 4.20 12.17 -4.32
CA GLU A 59 4.65 11.01 -5.09
C GLU A 59 6.15 11.02 -5.32
N ASN A 60 6.76 12.19 -5.53
CA ASN A 60 8.21 12.31 -5.68
C ASN A 60 8.96 11.84 -4.41
N VAL A 61 8.50 12.29 -3.24
CA VAL A 61 9.11 11.86 -1.97
C VAL A 61 8.82 10.39 -1.71
N ALA A 62 7.57 9.94 -1.86
CA ALA A 62 7.16 8.56 -1.63
C ALA A 62 7.90 7.57 -2.57
N SER A 63 8.08 7.94 -3.85
CA SER A 63 8.88 7.17 -4.83
C SER A 63 10.35 7.08 -4.42
N SER A 64 10.95 8.21 -4.01
CA SER A 64 12.34 8.24 -3.57
C SER A 64 12.57 7.33 -2.37
N VAL A 65 11.75 7.45 -1.32
CA VAL A 65 11.90 6.63 -0.10
C VAL A 65 11.54 5.17 -0.34
N THR A 66 10.57 4.87 -1.19
CA THR A 66 10.24 3.50 -1.59
C THR A 66 11.43 2.82 -2.26
N ARG A 67 12.10 3.52 -3.19
CA ARG A 67 13.32 3.00 -3.84
C ARG A 67 14.44 2.72 -2.85
N LEU A 68 14.67 3.62 -1.89
CA LEU A 68 15.69 3.43 -0.85
C LEU A 68 15.38 2.17 0.00
N CYS A 69 14.14 2.04 0.46
CA CYS A 69 13.70 0.91 1.27
C CYS A 69 13.73 -0.43 0.52
N LEU A 70 13.37 -0.42 -0.77
CA LEU A 70 13.50 -1.61 -1.62
C LEU A 70 14.96 -2.03 -1.76
N ASN A 71 15.87 -1.09 -2.04
CA ASN A 71 17.30 -1.39 -2.16
C ASN A 71 17.89 -1.92 -0.83
N GLU A 72 17.46 -1.39 0.32
CA GLU A 72 17.93 -1.85 1.63
C GLU A 72 17.49 -3.29 1.94
N LEU A 73 16.28 -3.67 1.51
CA LEU A 73 15.66 -4.95 1.86
C LEU A 73 15.75 -6.00 0.75
N GLU A 74 16.15 -5.64 -0.47
CA GLU A 74 16.16 -6.48 -1.66
C GLU A 74 16.86 -7.83 -1.47
N SER A 75 18.01 -7.83 -0.80
CA SER A 75 18.80 -9.05 -0.52
C SER A 75 18.08 -10.05 0.38
N LYS A 76 17.07 -9.60 1.13
CA LYS A 76 16.28 -10.42 2.06
C LYS A 76 15.00 -10.95 1.43
N ILE A 77 14.53 -10.35 0.33
CA ILE A 77 13.33 -10.78 -0.38
C ILE A 77 13.65 -12.10 -1.10
N PRO A 78 12.76 -13.12 -1.08
CA PRO A 78 12.98 -14.35 -1.84
C PRO A 78 12.87 -14.10 -3.35
N GLU A 79 13.54 -14.92 -4.17
CA GLU A 79 13.46 -14.82 -5.65
C GLU A 79 12.05 -15.02 -6.20
N THR A 80 11.18 -15.72 -5.46
CA THR A 80 9.77 -15.92 -5.79
C THR A 80 8.92 -15.66 -4.56
N LEU A 81 7.87 -14.87 -4.71
CA LEU A 81 6.91 -14.54 -3.67
C LEU A 81 5.60 -15.31 -3.89
N ASN A 82 5.13 -15.98 -2.85
CA ASN A 82 3.83 -16.63 -2.81
C ASN A 82 2.78 -15.64 -2.34
N GLN A 83 1.94 -15.18 -3.27
CA GLN A 83 0.89 -14.21 -2.96
C GLN A 83 -0.35 -14.90 -2.36
N PRO A 84 -1.05 -14.22 -1.43
CA PRO A 84 -0.80 -12.87 -0.93
C PRO A 84 0.15 -12.80 0.28
N ASN A 85 0.59 -13.95 0.82
CA ASN A 85 1.28 -14.01 2.11
C ASN A 85 2.63 -13.28 2.10
N ASP A 86 3.49 -13.59 1.13
CA ASP A 86 4.80 -12.95 1.03
C ASP A 86 4.66 -11.46 0.66
N GLY A 87 3.68 -11.11 -0.18
CA GLY A 87 3.37 -9.72 -0.50
C GLY A 87 2.93 -8.91 0.71
N ARG A 88 2.15 -9.50 1.63
CA ARG A 88 1.78 -8.86 2.90
C ARG A 88 3.01 -8.63 3.78
N VAL A 89 3.83 -9.66 3.98
CA VAL A 89 5.02 -9.57 4.84
C VAL A 89 6.01 -8.53 4.32
N TRP A 90 6.38 -8.61 3.05
CA TRP A 90 7.35 -7.68 2.46
C TRP A 90 6.75 -6.31 2.20
N GLY A 91 5.46 -6.23 1.83
CA GLY A 91 4.73 -4.98 1.68
C GLY A 91 4.68 -4.18 2.98
N THR A 92 4.39 -4.82 4.11
CA THR A 92 4.43 -4.17 5.43
C THR A 92 5.84 -3.67 5.78
N LYS A 93 6.88 -4.47 5.56
CA LYS A 93 8.26 -4.05 5.85
C LYS A 93 8.68 -2.83 5.01
N ILE A 94 8.39 -2.86 3.70
CA ILE A 94 8.70 -1.75 2.80
C ILE A 94 7.86 -0.52 3.15
N GLY A 95 6.56 -0.69 3.41
CA GLY A 95 5.65 0.39 3.80
C GLY A 95 6.08 1.09 5.09
N MET A 96 6.45 0.32 6.12
CA MET A 96 6.94 0.88 7.40
C MET A 96 8.24 1.67 7.22
N CYS A 97 9.19 1.14 6.44
CA CYS A 97 10.43 1.85 6.11
C CYS A 97 10.13 3.15 5.34
N ALA A 98 9.32 3.06 4.28
CA ALA A 98 9.00 4.17 3.41
C ALA A 98 8.24 5.28 4.16
N GLY A 99 7.21 4.90 4.94
CA GLY A 99 6.41 5.85 5.70
C GLY A 99 7.19 6.56 6.80
N THR A 100 8.04 5.84 7.53
CA THR A 100 8.92 6.43 8.56
C THR A 100 9.92 7.41 7.94
N THR A 101 10.49 7.03 6.79
CA THR A 101 11.44 7.89 6.07
C THR A 101 10.73 9.11 5.50
N TYR A 102 9.55 8.96 4.91
CA TYR A 102 8.71 10.06 4.42
C TYR A 102 8.43 11.08 5.53
N GLU A 103 7.95 10.60 6.68
CA GLU A 103 7.67 11.42 7.87
C GLU A 103 8.89 12.25 8.30
N THR A 104 10.06 11.61 8.31
CA THR A 104 11.31 12.25 8.72
C THR A 104 11.78 13.26 7.68
N THR A 105 11.68 12.93 6.38
CA THR A 105 12.04 13.81 5.27
C THR A 105 11.20 15.09 5.27
N LEU A 106 9.91 14.99 5.57
CA LEU A 106 8.97 16.11 5.50
C LEU A 106 8.53 16.64 6.87
N ILE A 107 9.26 16.33 7.94
CA ILE A 107 8.87 16.71 9.31
C ILE A 107 8.56 18.21 9.47
N LYS A 108 9.30 19.07 8.75
CA LYS A 108 9.09 20.54 8.77
C LYS A 108 7.81 21.00 8.06
N LYS A 109 7.23 20.15 7.20
CA LYS A 109 5.98 20.39 6.47
C LYS A 109 4.77 19.73 7.14
N ARG A 110 4.96 19.06 8.29
CA ARG A 110 3.85 18.43 9.00
C ARG A 110 2.87 19.47 9.53
N ILE A 111 1.59 19.22 9.34
CA ILE A 111 0.51 20.02 9.92
C ILE A 111 0.39 19.68 11.40
N SER A 112 0.39 20.69 12.27
CA SER A 112 0.17 20.46 13.71
C SER A 112 -1.31 20.26 14.00
N SER A 113 -1.69 19.03 14.35
CA SER A 113 -3.03 18.66 14.81
C SER A 113 -2.98 17.34 15.59
N ASP A 114 -4.01 17.02 16.38
CA ASP A 114 -4.06 15.74 17.11
C ASP A 114 -3.96 14.53 16.18
N LYS A 115 -4.56 14.61 14.98
CA LYS A 115 -4.48 13.58 13.95
C LYS A 115 -3.05 13.41 13.43
N CYS A 116 -2.37 14.51 13.12
CA CYS A 116 -1.06 14.46 12.44
C CYS A 116 0.12 14.34 13.40
N ASN A 117 -0.09 14.65 14.68
CA ASN A 117 0.89 14.44 15.74
C ASN A 117 0.86 12.98 16.25
N ASN A 118 -0.21 12.22 15.97
CA ASN A 118 -0.30 10.81 16.29
C ASN A 118 0.17 9.92 15.13
N ILE A 119 1.42 9.45 15.21
CA ILE A 119 2.04 8.60 14.18
C ILE A 119 1.36 7.23 14.00
N SER A 120 0.56 6.76 14.97
CA SER A 120 -0.17 5.49 14.82
C SER A 120 -1.33 5.58 13.82
N ASN A 121 -1.64 6.76 13.30
CA ASN A 121 -2.71 6.95 12.31
C ASN A 121 -2.33 6.46 10.90
N TRP A 122 -1.08 6.06 10.66
CA TRP A 122 -0.67 5.45 9.38
C TRP A 122 0.11 4.13 9.53
N GLN A 123 0.62 3.83 10.73
CA GLN A 123 1.32 2.58 11.05
C GLN A 123 0.34 1.43 11.26
#